data_AF-A0A7W9YSB6-F1
#
_entry.id   AF-A0A7W9YSB6-F1
#
_cell.length_a   1.000
_cell.length_b   1.000
_cell.length_c   1.000
_cell.angle_alpha   90.00
_cell.angle_beta   90.00
_cell.angle_gamma   90.00
#
_symmetry.space_group_name_H-M   'P 1'
#
loop_
_entity.id
_entity.type
_entity.pdbx_description
1 polymer ?
#
loop_
_entity_poly.entity_id
_entity_poly.type
_entity_poly.pdbx_seq_one_letter_code
_entity_poly.pdbx_strand_id
1 'polypeptide(L)' 'MRFPIAQLHERDIAQVQQFERQLRQQTGENIILIAYKKEQTDERGERS' A
#
# COMPACT_ATOMS: atom_id res chain seq x y z
N MET A 1 -14.26 7.55 7.98
CA MET A 1 -13.00 7.55 7.20
C MET A 1 -13.24 6.71 5.97
N ARG A 2 -13.16 7.28 4.76
CA ARG A 2 -13.24 6.52 3.50
C ARG A 2 -11.79 6.28 3.07
N PHE A 3 -11.37 5.02 2.99
CA PHE A 3 -10.07 4.68 2.41
C PHE A 3 -10.32 4.31 0.95
N PRO A 4 -10.18 5.26 0.00
CA PRO A 4 -10.35 4.93 -1.40
C PRO A 4 -9.31 3.88 -1.80
N ILE A 5 -9.79 2.77 -2.34
CA ILE A 5 -8.94 1.70 -2.87
C ILE A 5 -8.00 2.33 -3.91
N ALA A 6 -6.69 2.10 -3.75
CA ALA A 6 -5.72 2.53 -4.75
C ALA A 6 -5.95 1.76 -6.05
N GLN A 7 -6.08 2.50 -7.16
CA GLN A 7 -6.01 1.90 -8.48
C GLN A 7 -4.54 1.80 -8.84
N LEU A 8 -3.95 0.62 -8.63
CA LEU A 8 -2.58 0.32 -9.03
C LEU A 8 -2.57 -0.16 -10.48
N HIS A 9 -1.53 0.18 -11.24
CA HIS A 9 -1.34 -0.39 -12.56
C HIS A 9 -0.97 -1.88 -12.43
N GLU A 10 -1.31 -2.69 -13.45
CA GLU A 10 -1.06 -4.13 -13.45
C GLU A 10 0.40 -4.49 -13.16
N ARG A 11 1.35 -3.68 -13.64
CA ARG A 11 2.79 -3.84 -13.38
C ARG A 11 3.12 -3.69 -11.89
N ASP A 12 2.55 -2.69 -11.24
CA ASP A 12 2.77 -2.42 -9.81
C ASP A 12 2.14 -3.54 -8.97
N ILE A 13 0.96 -4.03 -9.36
CA ILE A 13 0.30 -5.17 -8.73
C ILE A 13 1.20 -6.40 -8.81
N ALA A 14 1.76 -6.71 -9.98
CA ALA A 14 2.63 -7.86 -10.17
C ALA A 14 3.89 -7.78 -9.29
N GLN A 15 4.49 -6.60 -9.17
CA GLN A 15 5.65 -6.37 -8.32
C GLN A 15 5.32 -6.56 -6.83
N VAL A 16 4.20 -6.00 -6.39
CA VAL A 16 3.73 -6.09 -5.00
C VAL A 16 3.39 -7.55 -4.64
N GLN A 17 2.77 -8.29 -5.55
CA GLN A 17 2.50 -9.72 -5.38
C GLN A 17 3.78 -10.56 -5.34
N GLN A 18 4.79 -10.23 -6.14
CA GLN A 18 6.07 -10.93 -6.09
C GLN A 18 6.77 -10.72 -4.75
N PHE A 19 6.75 -9.49 -4.24
CA PHE A 19 7.31 -9.14 -2.95
C PHE A 19 6.59 -9.86 -1.79
N GLU A 20 5.26 -9.91 -1.84
CA GLU A 20 4.43 -10.65 -0.88
C GLU A 20 4.84 -12.12 -0.79
N ARG A 21 4.96 -12.80 -1.94
CA ARG A 21 5.35 -14.21 -2.00
C ARG A 21 6.73 -14.45 -1.41
N GLN A 22 7.69 -13.56 -1.70
CA GLN A 22 9.04 -13.66 -1.15
C GLN A 22 9.06 -13.52 0.36
N LEU A 23 8.34 -12.52 0.90
CA LEU A 23 8.26 -12.33 2.35
C LEU A 23 7.58 -13.51 3.04
N ARG A 24 6.46 -14.01 2.49
CA ARG A 24 5.76 -15.18 3.04
C ARG A 24 6.67 -16.41 3.12
N GLN A 25 7.49 -16.63 2.10
CA GLN A 25 8.46 -17.73 2.10
C GLN A 25 9.57 -17.55 3.13
N GLN A 26 10.00 -16.31 3.37
CA GLN A 26 11.08 -16.00 4.32
C GLN A 26 10.61 -16.05 5.77
N THR A 27 9.41 -15.56 6.05
CA THR A 27 8.90 -15.41 7.42
C THR A 27 8.03 -16.59 7.86
N GLY A 28 7.43 -17.33 6.92
CA GLY A 28 6.41 -18.33 7.22
C GLY A 28 5.06 -17.73 7.67
N GLU A 29 4.91 -16.40 7.60
CA GLU A 29 3.75 -15.67 8.09
C GLU A 29 2.75 -15.36 6.98
N ASN A 30 1.47 -15.22 7.33
CA ASN A 30 0.45 -14.76 6.39
C ASN A 30 0.47 -13.23 6.30
N ILE A 31 0.64 -12.70 5.08
CA ILE A 31 0.79 -11.26 4.84
C ILE A 31 -0.42 -10.72 4.06
N ILE A 32 -0.96 -9.60 4.52
CA ILE A 32 -2.04 -8.87 3.87
C ILE A 32 -1.52 -7.51 3.42
N LEU A 33 -1.75 -7.15 2.16
CA LEU A 33 -1.34 -5.89 1.57
C LEU A 33 -2.58 -5.04 1.25
N ILE A 34 -2.61 -3.82 1.78
CA ILE A 34 -3.70 -2.87 1.58
C ILE A 34 -3.12 -1.64 0.91
N ALA A 35 -3.53 -1.39 -0.34
CA ALA A 35 -3.17 -0.21 -1.09
C ALA A 35 -4.33 0.80 -1.06
N TYR A 36 -4.09 1.98 -0.51
CA TYR A 36 -5.06 3.07 -0.44
C TYR A 36 -4.48 4.32 -1.10
N LYS A 37 -5.34 5.15 -1.71
CA LYS A 37 -4.87 6.43 -2.22
C LYS A 37 -4.49 7.30 -1.03
N LYS A 38 -3.32 7.92 -1.08
CA LYS A 38 -2.96 8.98 -0.15
C LYS A 38 -3.97 10.12 -0.38
N GLU A 39 -4.80 10.43 0.62
CA GLU A 39 -5.49 11.71 0.62
C GLU A 39 -4.38 12.76 0.60
N GLN A 40 -4.41 13.67 -0.39
CA GLN A 40 -3.56 14.87 -0.32
C GLN A 40 -4.07 15.68 0.87
N THR A 41 -3.62 15.34 2.07
CA THR A 41 -3.58 16.32 3.14
C THR A 41 -2.53 17.31 2.68
N ASP A 42 -3.01 18.38 2.03
CA ASP A 42 -2.23 19.58 1.81
C ASP A 42 -1.48 19.90 3.10
N GLU A 43 -0.16 20.01 3.01
CA GLU A 43 0.69 20.57 4.06
C GLU A 43 0.37 22.07 4.21
N ARG A 44 -0.79 22.41 4.76
CA ARG A 44 -1.11 23.78 5.19
C ARG A 44 -1.62 23.82 6.62
N GLY A 45 -0.75 24.31 7.49
CA GLY A 45 -1.03 24.72 8.88
C GLY A 45 -0.89 23.55 9.85
N GLU A 46 -0.13 23.62 10.95
CA GLU A 46 0.13 24.76 11.81
C GLU A 46 1.58 24.71 12.34
N ARG A 47 2.36 25.75 12.01
CA ARG A 47 3.27 26.33 13.00
C ARG A 47 2.37 27.21 13.87
N SER A 48 2.28 26.90 15.15
CA SER A 48 1.93 27.84 16.23
C SER A 48 2.59 27.36 17.51
#